data_AF-A0AAW5YXB1-F1
#
_entry.id   AF-A0AAW5YXB1-F1
#
_cell.length_a   1.000
_cell.length_b   1.000
_cell.length_c   1.000
_cell.angle_alpha   90.00
_cell.angle_beta   90.00
_cell.angle_gamma   90.00
#
_symmetry.space_group_name_H-M   'P 1'
#
loop_
_entity.id
_entity.type
_entity.pdbx_description
1 polymer ?
#
loop_
_entity_poly.entity_id
_entity_poly.type
_entity_poly.pdbx_seq_one_letter_code
_entity_poly.pdbx_strand_id
1 'polypeptide(L)'
;MPYSDARMLSVLNHTLWFLPNVASCYAMANLLAEKQNVFYHDYTVNVCAGTTAGVGLAALEPVRESMDPPLETKTITLSCGKLTTGVTIKPWTGIFMLRNLSSPETYFQAAFRVQSPWTVKKEDGTEEILKENCYIFDFALDRALRQISDYSCRLNISESNPEKKVGDFIHFLPVLAFDGSTMTAVSASDILDITMAGTSATLLARRWESALLVNVDNETLQRLLDNDDAMKAIMNIEGFRSLNKDIETIINKSNAVKKAKAEKGDNMTQKEKKQLSEEEKEYKSKRKEIQEKLIKFATRIPIFMYLTDFREYSLKDVITQFEPGLFKKVTGLTVEDFELLVSLGIFNDSLMNSAVYNFKRYEDASLEYTGISKHADEEDVGLFSTVISKDEYRDMASAQTASMQENPFKKTVVVEQPVSQPKKQSVKPKVVPINPGYSVPGLDRQPSKVAETSPYNAKPAYKEVDLSKFRVGTIVTHKKFGEGKVTGIKSGKVMVSFDTANKTFLFPDAIEKGFLTVKEW
;
A
#
# COMPACT_ATOMS: atom_id res chain seq x y z
N MET A 1 10.95 -17.29 -22.16
CA MET A 1 9.60 -17.67 -22.67
C MET A 1 9.17 -18.97 -22.00
N PRO A 2 7.88 -19.22 -21.72
CA PRO A 2 7.44 -20.36 -20.90
C PRO A 2 7.90 -21.73 -21.42
N TYR A 3 7.78 -21.97 -22.73
CA TYR A 3 8.23 -23.21 -23.38
C TYR A 3 9.70 -23.20 -23.81
N SER A 4 10.46 -22.14 -23.50
CA SER A 4 11.91 -22.11 -23.78
C SER A 4 12.76 -22.53 -22.58
N ASP A 5 12.19 -22.58 -21.38
CA ASP A 5 12.90 -22.96 -20.16
C ASP A 5 12.70 -24.46 -19.89
N ALA A 6 13.79 -25.22 -19.91
CA ALA A 6 13.78 -26.67 -19.71
C ALA A 6 13.17 -27.09 -18.37
N ARG A 7 13.27 -26.25 -17.33
CA ARG A 7 12.67 -26.52 -16.01
C ARG A 7 11.15 -26.48 -16.08
N MET A 8 10.62 -25.52 -16.84
CA MET A 8 9.18 -25.32 -17.01
C MET A 8 8.55 -26.35 -17.94
N LEU A 9 9.30 -26.87 -18.92
CA LEU A 9 8.81 -27.89 -19.84
C LEU A 9 8.28 -29.15 -19.14
N SER A 10 8.93 -29.55 -18.04
CA SER A 10 8.50 -30.71 -17.24
C SER A 10 7.17 -30.48 -16.51
N VAL A 11 6.82 -29.22 -16.25
CA VAL A 11 5.61 -28.84 -15.52
C VAL A 11 4.47 -28.49 -16.46
N LEU A 12 4.75 -27.95 -17.65
CA LEU A 12 3.75 -27.44 -18.60
C LEU A 12 3.14 -28.52 -19.53
N ASN A 13 2.99 -29.76 -19.04
CA ASN A 13 2.35 -30.85 -19.79
C ASN A 13 0.88 -30.54 -20.11
N HIS A 14 0.14 -29.97 -19.16
CA HIS A 14 -1.28 -29.63 -19.34
C HIS A 14 -1.50 -28.14 -19.07
N THR A 15 -1.86 -27.39 -20.11
CA THR A 15 -2.08 -25.95 -20.00
C THR A 15 -3.44 -25.52 -20.51
N LEU A 16 -3.95 -24.43 -19.94
CA LEU A 16 -5.17 -23.75 -20.37
C LEU A 16 -4.78 -22.43 -21.04
N TRP A 17 -5.19 -22.22 -22.29
CA TRP A 17 -4.95 -20.96 -23.00
C TRP A 17 -6.27 -20.21 -23.12
N PHE A 18 -6.33 -19.02 -22.54
CA PHE A 18 -7.54 -18.24 -22.43
C PHE A 18 -7.59 -17.15 -23.51
N LEU A 19 -8.35 -17.42 -24.57
CA LEU A 19 -8.44 -16.61 -25.78
C LEU A 19 -9.69 -15.71 -25.79
N PRO A 20 -9.73 -14.64 -26.62
CA PRO A 20 -10.78 -13.64 -26.55
C PRO A 20 -12.13 -14.11 -27.12
N ASN A 21 -12.13 -14.95 -28.15
CA ASN A 21 -13.34 -15.40 -28.82
C ASN A 21 -13.16 -16.78 -29.47
N VAL A 22 -14.26 -17.33 -30.00
CA VAL A 22 -14.31 -18.65 -30.62
C VAL A 22 -13.38 -18.72 -31.84
N ALA A 23 -13.41 -17.71 -32.72
CA ALA A 23 -12.58 -17.68 -33.91
C ALA A 23 -11.08 -17.70 -33.58
N SER A 24 -10.66 -16.98 -32.53
CA SER A 24 -9.28 -17.01 -32.04
C SER A 24 -8.85 -18.38 -31.54
N CYS A 25 -9.75 -19.15 -30.90
CA CYS A 25 -9.44 -20.51 -30.46
C CYS A 25 -9.14 -21.43 -31.66
N TYR A 26 -9.96 -21.36 -32.72
CA TYR A 26 -9.73 -22.13 -33.95
C TYR A 26 -8.48 -21.64 -34.70
N ALA A 27 -8.25 -20.33 -34.78
CA ALA A 27 -7.06 -19.77 -35.40
C ALA A 27 -5.79 -20.23 -34.69
N MET A 28 -5.80 -20.25 -33.35
CA MET A 28 -4.67 -20.74 -32.55
C MET A 28 -4.44 -22.24 -32.74
N ALA A 29 -5.51 -23.05 -32.78
CA ALA A 29 -5.40 -24.48 -33.06
C ALA A 29 -4.74 -24.74 -34.42
N ASN A 30 -5.17 -24.00 -35.45
CA ASN A 30 -4.60 -24.10 -36.79
C ASN A 30 -3.12 -23.71 -36.78
N LEU A 31 -2.78 -22.60 -36.11
CA LEU A 31 -1.39 -22.13 -36.00
C LEU A 31 -0.50 -23.18 -35.34
N LEU A 32 -0.93 -23.79 -34.23
CA LEU A 32 -0.18 -24.85 -33.55
C LEU A 32 0.02 -26.09 -34.43
N ALA A 33 -0.92 -26.38 -35.33
CA ALA A 33 -0.84 -27.48 -36.30
C ALA A 33 0.02 -27.18 -37.53
N GLU A 34 0.46 -25.94 -37.76
CA GLU A 34 1.29 -25.60 -38.92
C GLU A 34 2.63 -26.36 -38.89
N LYS A 35 3.16 -26.67 -40.08
CA LYS A 35 4.32 -27.56 -40.25
C LYS A 35 5.57 -27.07 -39.54
N GLN A 36 5.75 -25.76 -39.42
CA GLN A 36 6.90 -25.16 -38.75
C GLN A 36 6.82 -25.26 -37.21
N ASN A 37 5.65 -25.53 -36.64
CA ASN A 37 5.40 -25.56 -35.19
C ASN A 37 5.55 -26.97 -34.60
N VAL A 38 6.59 -27.69 -35.03
CA VAL A 38 6.84 -29.11 -34.71
C VAL A 38 6.82 -29.40 -33.20
N PHE A 39 7.32 -28.47 -32.38
CA PHE A 39 7.31 -28.61 -30.92
C PHE A 39 5.91 -28.87 -30.34
N TYR A 40 4.88 -28.25 -30.90
CA TYR A 40 3.51 -28.37 -30.41
C TYR A 40 2.79 -29.61 -30.93
N HIS A 41 3.36 -30.34 -31.89
CA HIS A 41 2.74 -31.55 -32.43
C HIS A 41 2.74 -32.70 -31.43
N ASP A 42 3.61 -32.63 -30.42
CA ASP A 42 3.61 -33.54 -29.26
C ASP A 42 2.44 -33.27 -28.28
N TYR A 43 1.70 -32.16 -28.44
CA TYR A 43 0.58 -31.80 -27.59
C TYR A 43 -0.76 -32.10 -28.26
N THR A 44 -1.67 -32.72 -27.51
CA THR A 44 -3.07 -32.83 -27.93
C THR A 44 -3.78 -31.50 -27.71
N VAL A 45 -4.24 -30.87 -28.79
CA VAL A 45 -4.91 -29.56 -28.75
C VAL A 45 -6.43 -29.74 -28.65
N ASN A 46 -7.00 -29.35 -27.51
CA ASN A 46 -8.44 -29.40 -27.27
C ASN A 46 -9.08 -28.02 -27.48
N VAL A 47 -9.96 -27.90 -28.47
CA VAL A 47 -10.69 -26.65 -28.73
C VAL A 47 -12.02 -26.65 -27.98
N CYS A 48 -12.03 -26.05 -26.78
CA CYS A 48 -13.23 -25.90 -25.96
C CYS A 48 -13.98 -24.60 -26.27
N ALA A 49 -14.33 -24.37 -27.54
CA ALA A 49 -15.00 -23.16 -27.99
C ALA A 49 -16.07 -23.44 -29.06
N GLY A 50 -17.14 -22.64 -29.06
CA GLY A 50 -18.27 -22.83 -29.98
C GLY A 50 -19.14 -24.04 -29.64
N THR A 51 -20.15 -24.33 -30.45
CA THR A 51 -21.14 -25.42 -30.22
C THR A 51 -20.57 -26.82 -30.46
N THR A 52 -19.58 -26.94 -31.34
CA THR A 52 -18.84 -28.16 -31.69
C THR A 52 -18.11 -28.80 -30.52
N ALA A 53 -17.69 -28.02 -29.53
CA ALA A 53 -17.08 -28.53 -28.30
C ALA A 53 -18.07 -29.16 -27.31
N GLY A 54 -19.37 -29.24 -27.64
CA GLY A 54 -20.43 -29.62 -26.71
C GLY A 54 -20.95 -28.45 -25.86
N VAL A 55 -22.18 -28.58 -25.36
CA VAL A 55 -22.84 -27.56 -24.51
C VAL A 55 -22.61 -27.88 -23.03
N GLY A 56 -22.17 -26.90 -22.25
CA GLY A 56 -21.95 -27.06 -20.81
C GLY A 56 -20.85 -28.06 -20.49
N LEU A 57 -21.17 -29.06 -19.66
CA LEU A 57 -20.24 -30.08 -19.16
C LEU A 57 -19.82 -31.10 -20.22
N ALA A 58 -20.52 -31.21 -21.35
CA ALA A 58 -20.15 -32.13 -22.42
C ALA A 58 -18.76 -31.82 -23.02
N ALA A 59 -18.28 -30.58 -22.87
CA ALA A 59 -16.93 -30.18 -23.29
C ALA A 59 -15.81 -30.72 -22.37
N LEU A 60 -16.16 -31.27 -21.20
CA LEU A 60 -15.21 -31.71 -20.18
C LEU A 60 -14.66 -33.11 -20.43
N GLU A 61 -15.50 -34.03 -20.93
CA GLU A 61 -15.14 -35.44 -21.16
C GLU A 61 -13.97 -35.57 -22.14
N PRO A 62 -13.99 -34.95 -23.34
CA PRO A 62 -12.88 -35.06 -24.28
C PRO A 62 -11.56 -34.53 -23.72
N VAL A 63 -11.63 -33.48 -22.89
CA VAL A 63 -10.45 -32.91 -22.24
C VAL A 63 -9.87 -33.91 -21.24
N ARG A 64 -10.71 -34.56 -20.42
CA ARG A 64 -10.25 -35.55 -19.44
C ARG A 64 -9.67 -36.79 -20.11
N GLU A 65 -10.31 -37.28 -21.16
CA GLU A 65 -9.83 -38.44 -21.93
C GLU A 65 -8.47 -38.16 -22.56
N SER A 66 -8.27 -36.97 -23.16
CA SER A 66 -6.98 -36.59 -23.74
C SER A 66 -5.84 -36.44 -22.72
N MET A 67 -6.17 -36.31 -21.45
CA MET A 67 -5.22 -36.19 -20.34
C MET A 67 -4.95 -37.53 -19.67
N ASP A 68 -5.49 -38.65 -20.14
CA ASP A 68 -5.31 -39.95 -19.47
C ASP A 68 -4.32 -40.84 -20.25
N PRO A 69 -3.17 -41.26 -19.67
CA PRO A 69 -2.67 -40.95 -18.32
C PRO A 69 -1.98 -39.57 -18.23
N PRO A 70 -2.22 -38.80 -17.15
CA PRO A 70 -1.84 -37.37 -17.06
C PRO A 70 -0.36 -37.11 -16.77
N LEU A 71 0.44 -38.14 -16.53
CA LEU A 71 1.89 -38.00 -16.37
C LEU A 71 2.65 -38.21 -17.70
N GLU A 72 2.01 -38.84 -18.67
CA GLU A 72 2.63 -39.20 -19.96
C GLU A 72 2.08 -38.37 -21.12
N THR A 73 0.83 -37.92 -20.99
CA THR A 73 0.16 -37.12 -22.01
C THR A 73 0.51 -35.63 -21.88
N LYS A 74 0.41 -34.93 -23.01
CA LYS A 74 0.58 -33.47 -23.08
C LYS A 74 -0.62 -32.87 -23.78
N THR A 75 -1.22 -31.85 -23.19
CA THR A 75 -2.45 -31.24 -23.72
C THR A 75 -2.42 -29.72 -23.65
N ILE A 76 -2.96 -29.07 -24.68
CA ILE A 76 -3.23 -27.63 -24.68
C ILE A 76 -4.75 -27.46 -24.82
N THR A 77 -5.38 -26.89 -23.80
CA THR A 77 -6.81 -26.60 -23.85
C THR A 77 -7.03 -25.15 -24.25
N LEU A 78 -7.67 -24.90 -25.40
CA LEU A 78 -8.00 -23.58 -25.90
C LEU A 78 -9.45 -23.23 -25.54
N SER A 79 -9.66 -22.14 -24.80
CA SER A 79 -11.01 -21.71 -24.39
C SER A 79 -11.18 -20.20 -24.46
N CYS A 80 -12.40 -19.75 -24.75
CA CYS A 80 -12.81 -18.34 -24.64
C CYS A 80 -13.75 -18.06 -23.46
N GLY A 81 -13.94 -19.02 -22.56
CA GLY A 81 -14.77 -18.89 -21.35
C GLY A 81 -15.54 -20.16 -20.97
N LYS A 82 -15.50 -21.21 -21.79
CA LYS A 82 -15.97 -22.53 -21.38
C LYS A 82 -14.96 -23.18 -20.45
N LEU A 83 -15.44 -23.97 -19.50
CA LEU A 83 -14.61 -24.66 -18.51
C LEU A 83 -13.79 -23.73 -17.58
N THR A 84 -14.01 -22.42 -17.63
CA THR A 84 -13.43 -21.46 -16.67
C THR A 84 -14.34 -21.22 -15.45
N THR A 85 -15.56 -21.76 -15.48
CA THR A 85 -16.55 -21.66 -14.40
C THR A 85 -17.16 -23.04 -14.11
N GLY A 86 -17.40 -23.33 -12.83
CA GLY A 86 -18.15 -24.52 -12.40
C GLY A 86 -17.49 -25.89 -12.61
N VAL A 87 -16.23 -25.95 -13.05
CA VAL A 87 -15.49 -27.21 -13.25
C VAL A 87 -14.09 -27.16 -12.65
N THR A 88 -13.56 -28.34 -12.32
CA THR A 88 -12.20 -28.54 -11.82
C THR A 88 -11.49 -29.58 -12.67
N ILE A 89 -10.34 -29.19 -13.22
CA ILE A 89 -9.43 -30.04 -13.99
C ILE A 89 -8.07 -29.97 -13.28
N LYS A 90 -7.81 -30.96 -12.42
CA LYS A 90 -6.62 -31.00 -11.55
C LYS A 90 -5.29 -30.99 -12.33
N PRO A 91 -5.15 -31.69 -13.49
CA PRO A 91 -3.88 -31.75 -14.20
C PRO A 91 -3.38 -30.41 -14.75
N TRP A 92 -4.23 -29.39 -14.93
CA TRP A 92 -3.77 -28.10 -15.46
C TRP A 92 -2.76 -27.44 -14.52
N THR A 93 -1.54 -27.25 -15.00
CA THR A 93 -0.42 -26.66 -14.25
C THR A 93 -0.17 -25.20 -14.62
N GLY A 94 -0.60 -24.76 -15.80
CA GLY A 94 -0.37 -23.41 -16.28
C GLY A 94 -1.55 -22.82 -17.04
N ILE A 95 -1.74 -21.51 -16.91
CA ILE A 95 -2.72 -20.75 -17.70
C ILE A 95 -2.03 -19.63 -18.48
N PHE A 96 -2.40 -19.48 -19.75
CA PHE A 96 -1.92 -18.40 -20.63
C PHE A 96 -3.06 -17.39 -20.82
N MET A 97 -2.87 -16.17 -20.32
CA MET A 97 -3.83 -15.07 -20.40
C MET A 97 -3.69 -14.32 -21.74
N LEU A 98 -4.31 -14.86 -22.80
CA LEU A 98 -4.21 -14.36 -24.19
C LEU A 98 -5.37 -13.45 -24.60
N ARG A 99 -6.10 -12.90 -23.64
CA ARG A 99 -7.22 -11.97 -23.87
C ARG A 99 -7.15 -10.79 -22.93
N ASN A 100 -7.66 -9.65 -23.38
CA ASN A 100 -7.81 -8.51 -22.49
C ASN A 100 -8.98 -8.75 -21.52
N LEU A 101 -8.70 -8.70 -20.22
CA LEU A 101 -9.66 -8.85 -19.14
C LEU A 101 -9.68 -7.54 -18.35
N SER A 102 -10.88 -6.97 -18.21
CA SER A 102 -11.10 -5.71 -17.49
C SER A 102 -11.65 -5.91 -16.07
N SER A 103 -12.19 -7.10 -15.76
CA SER A 103 -12.73 -7.46 -14.45
C SER A 103 -11.75 -8.37 -13.71
N PRO A 104 -11.30 -7.97 -12.50
CA PRO A 104 -10.40 -8.79 -11.68
C PRO A 104 -11.04 -10.11 -11.30
N GLU A 105 -12.36 -10.13 -11.11
CA GLU A 105 -13.12 -11.34 -10.78
C GLU A 105 -12.99 -12.38 -11.89
N THR A 106 -13.17 -11.98 -13.16
CA THR A 106 -13.02 -12.89 -14.30
C THR A 106 -11.57 -13.36 -14.45
N TYR A 107 -10.61 -12.46 -14.20
CA TYR A 107 -9.19 -12.77 -14.24
C TYR A 107 -8.80 -13.85 -13.24
N PHE A 108 -9.07 -13.61 -11.95
CA PHE A 108 -8.71 -14.52 -10.87
C PHE A 108 -9.57 -15.78 -10.87
N GLN A 109 -10.83 -15.71 -11.29
CA GLN A 109 -11.67 -16.89 -11.44
C GLN A 109 -11.11 -17.86 -12.48
N ALA A 110 -10.54 -17.36 -13.58
CA ALA A 110 -9.86 -18.19 -14.57
C ALA A 110 -8.48 -18.63 -14.06
N ALA A 111 -7.70 -17.72 -13.47
CA ALA A 111 -6.36 -18.00 -12.96
C ALA A 111 -6.36 -19.11 -11.89
N PHE A 112 -7.26 -19.02 -10.91
CA PHE A 112 -7.35 -20.01 -9.83
C PHE A 112 -7.89 -21.37 -10.29
N ARG A 113 -8.35 -21.54 -11.54
CA ARG A 113 -8.65 -22.87 -12.09
C ARG A 113 -7.43 -23.77 -12.11
N VAL A 114 -6.26 -23.18 -12.37
CA VAL A 114 -5.00 -23.91 -12.35
C VAL A 114 -4.38 -23.99 -10.96
N GLN A 115 -5.03 -23.50 -9.90
CA GLN A 115 -4.54 -23.63 -8.53
C GLN A 115 -4.95 -24.96 -7.89
N SER A 116 -6.02 -25.61 -8.37
CA SER A 116 -6.56 -26.82 -7.73
C SER A 116 -5.48 -27.90 -7.56
N PRO A 117 -5.30 -28.44 -6.34
CA PRO A 117 -4.25 -29.41 -6.06
C PRO A 117 -4.54 -30.70 -6.81
N TRP A 118 -3.49 -31.27 -7.38
CA TRP A 118 -3.53 -32.60 -7.94
C TRP A 118 -2.90 -33.57 -6.95
N THR A 119 -3.74 -34.36 -6.28
CA THR A 119 -3.32 -35.37 -5.31
C THR A 119 -3.50 -36.79 -5.86
N VAL A 120 -2.57 -37.67 -5.51
CA VAL A 120 -2.68 -39.12 -5.70
C VAL A 120 -2.68 -39.78 -4.33
N LYS A 121 -3.58 -40.76 -4.14
CA LYS A 121 -3.58 -41.59 -2.95
C LYS A 121 -2.53 -42.67 -3.10
N LYS A 122 -1.55 -42.70 -2.21
CA LYS A 122 -0.58 -43.79 -2.08
C LYS A 122 -1.25 -45.04 -1.53
N GLU A 123 -0.59 -46.19 -1.71
CA GLU A 123 -1.05 -47.49 -1.20
C GLU A 123 -1.23 -47.50 0.33
N ASP A 124 -0.52 -46.63 1.04
CA ASP A 124 -0.62 -46.42 2.49
C ASP A 124 -1.81 -45.55 2.93
N GLY A 125 -2.61 -45.04 1.98
CA GLY A 125 -3.75 -44.16 2.22
C GLY A 125 -3.40 -42.67 2.39
N THR A 126 -2.12 -42.28 2.32
CA THR A 126 -1.69 -40.88 2.36
C THR A 126 -1.89 -40.20 1.00
N GLU A 127 -2.19 -38.90 1.01
CA GLU A 127 -2.31 -38.11 -0.22
C GLU A 127 -0.97 -37.44 -0.53
N GLU A 128 -0.39 -37.73 -1.70
CA GLU A 128 0.77 -37.04 -2.24
C GLU A 128 0.32 -35.97 -3.23
N ILE A 129 0.83 -34.75 -3.05
CA ILE A 129 0.58 -33.64 -3.96
C ILE A 129 1.55 -33.74 -5.14
N LEU A 130 1.05 -34.06 -6.33
CA LEU A 130 1.84 -34.10 -7.57
C LEU A 130 2.13 -32.70 -8.13
N LYS A 131 1.30 -31.72 -7.74
CA LYS A 131 1.34 -30.35 -8.26
C LYS A 131 1.54 -29.38 -7.11
N GLU A 132 2.81 -29.06 -6.86
CA GLU A 132 3.22 -28.10 -5.85
C GLU A 132 3.03 -26.65 -6.32
N ASN A 133 3.31 -26.40 -7.60
CA ASN A 133 3.28 -25.07 -8.19
C ASN A 133 2.32 -24.99 -9.38
N CYS A 134 1.72 -23.81 -9.58
CA CYS A 134 0.99 -23.47 -10.79
C CYS A 134 1.45 -22.12 -11.34
N TYR A 135 1.35 -21.95 -12.65
CA TYR A 135 1.87 -20.76 -13.32
C TYR A 135 0.78 -20.00 -14.07
N ILE A 136 0.79 -18.67 -13.91
CA ILE A 136 -0.06 -17.76 -14.68
C ILE A 136 0.88 -16.97 -15.59
N PHE A 137 0.74 -17.16 -16.90
CA PHE A 137 1.49 -16.43 -17.90
C PHE A 137 0.63 -15.31 -18.45
N ASP A 138 1.00 -14.09 -18.12
CA ASP A 138 0.40 -12.88 -18.67
C ASP A 138 1.43 -12.09 -19.47
N PHE A 139 1.10 -11.76 -20.71
CA PHE A 139 1.97 -11.02 -21.62
C PHE A 139 1.69 -9.51 -21.60
N ALA A 140 0.68 -9.07 -20.84
CA ALA A 140 0.35 -7.67 -20.63
C ALA A 140 0.63 -7.32 -19.17
N LEU A 141 1.88 -6.89 -18.89
CA LEU A 141 2.34 -6.56 -17.54
C LEU A 141 1.40 -5.56 -16.86
N ASP A 142 1.10 -4.43 -17.50
CA ASP A 142 0.23 -3.37 -16.96
C ASP A 142 -1.16 -3.89 -16.60
N ARG A 143 -1.71 -4.80 -17.40
CA ARG A 143 -3.00 -5.43 -17.14
C ARG A 143 -2.92 -6.33 -15.92
N ALA A 144 -1.96 -7.25 -15.88
CA ALA A 144 -1.81 -8.20 -14.79
C ALA A 144 -1.62 -7.48 -13.45
N LEU A 145 -0.70 -6.50 -13.41
CA LEU A 145 -0.44 -5.70 -12.22
C LEU A 145 -1.66 -4.91 -11.78
N ARG A 146 -2.43 -4.35 -12.73
CA ARG A 146 -3.68 -3.64 -12.42
C ARG A 146 -4.75 -4.57 -11.86
N GLN A 147 -4.91 -5.78 -12.41
CA GLN A 147 -5.85 -6.75 -11.84
C GLN A 147 -5.46 -7.13 -10.41
N ILE A 148 -4.16 -7.34 -10.15
CA ILE A 148 -3.63 -7.65 -8.81
C ILE A 148 -3.90 -6.51 -7.83
N SER A 149 -3.58 -5.28 -8.19
CA SER A 149 -3.83 -4.08 -7.38
C SER A 149 -5.32 -3.89 -7.09
N ASP A 150 -6.16 -3.95 -8.13
CA ASP A 150 -7.61 -3.75 -7.99
C ASP A 150 -8.27 -4.85 -7.14
N TYR A 151 -7.83 -6.11 -7.29
CA TYR A 151 -8.37 -7.23 -6.52
C TYR A 151 -7.93 -7.21 -5.05
N SER A 152 -6.65 -7.00 -4.79
CA SER A 152 -6.11 -6.93 -3.42
C SER A 152 -6.77 -5.82 -2.60
N CYS A 153 -7.02 -4.65 -3.21
CA CYS A 153 -7.71 -3.54 -2.56
C CYS A 153 -9.15 -3.89 -2.13
N ARG A 154 -9.82 -4.81 -2.83
CA ARG A 154 -11.21 -5.24 -2.56
C ARG A 154 -11.32 -6.37 -1.52
N LEU A 155 -10.24 -7.14 -1.30
CA LEU A 155 -10.28 -8.33 -0.44
C LEU A 155 -10.31 -8.01 1.05
N ASN A 156 -9.56 -7.01 1.50
CA ASN A 156 -9.41 -6.71 2.92
C ASN A 156 -9.90 -5.30 3.24
N ILE A 157 -10.98 -5.20 4.02
CA ILE A 157 -11.62 -3.91 4.39
C ILE A 157 -10.93 -3.30 5.63
N SER A 158 -10.27 -4.10 6.48
CA SER A 158 -9.73 -3.60 7.75
C SER A 158 -8.34 -2.97 7.64
N GLU A 159 -7.52 -3.40 6.68
CA GLU A 159 -6.23 -2.76 6.40
C GLU A 159 -6.49 -1.50 5.56
N SER A 160 -5.96 -0.35 5.95
CA SER A 160 -6.21 0.90 5.23
C SER A 160 -5.15 1.18 4.17
N ASN A 161 -3.95 0.61 4.31
CA ASN A 161 -2.82 0.85 3.41
C ASN A 161 -2.86 -0.08 2.16
N PRO A 162 -3.01 0.47 0.93
CA PRO A 162 -3.01 -0.32 -0.30
C PRO A 162 -1.71 -1.09 -0.58
N GLU A 163 -0.55 -0.54 -0.22
CA GLU A 163 0.75 -1.19 -0.43
C GLU A 163 0.89 -2.44 0.42
N LYS A 164 0.43 -2.39 1.67
CA LYS A 164 0.41 -3.57 2.54
C LYS A 164 -0.56 -4.64 2.03
N LYS A 165 -1.73 -4.26 1.51
CA LYS A 165 -2.67 -5.21 0.88
C LYS A 165 -2.05 -5.91 -0.33
N VAL A 166 -1.40 -5.15 -1.20
CA VAL A 166 -0.70 -5.70 -2.36
C VAL A 166 0.44 -6.60 -1.89
N GLY A 167 1.23 -6.17 -0.89
CA GLY A 167 2.32 -6.93 -0.28
C GLY A 167 1.88 -8.28 0.28
N ASP A 168 0.82 -8.31 1.07
CA ASP A 168 0.23 -9.53 1.61
C ASP A 168 -0.26 -10.44 0.49
N PHE A 169 -0.85 -9.87 -0.57
CA PHE A 169 -1.35 -10.64 -1.71
C PHE A 169 -0.23 -11.28 -2.54
N ILE A 170 0.83 -10.53 -2.86
CA ILE A 170 1.98 -11.05 -3.64
C ILE A 170 2.83 -12.03 -2.86
N HIS A 171 2.71 -12.06 -1.53
CA HIS A 171 3.31 -13.12 -0.71
C HIS A 171 2.73 -14.50 -1.07
N PHE A 172 1.41 -14.58 -1.32
CA PHE A 172 0.75 -15.81 -1.76
C PHE A 172 0.84 -16.03 -3.27
N LEU A 173 0.99 -14.96 -4.05
CA LEU A 173 1.11 -15.01 -5.51
C LEU A 173 2.32 -14.20 -5.98
N PRO A 174 3.54 -14.77 -5.90
CA PRO A 174 4.75 -14.09 -6.32
C PRO A 174 4.68 -13.69 -7.80
N VAL A 175 4.88 -12.39 -8.07
CA VAL A 175 4.85 -11.85 -9.43
C VAL A 175 6.28 -11.70 -9.93
N LEU A 176 6.58 -12.36 -11.05
CA LEU A 176 7.87 -12.25 -11.73
C LEU A 176 7.70 -11.47 -13.02
N ALA A 177 8.38 -10.33 -13.15
CA ALA A 177 8.43 -9.56 -14.38
C ALA A 177 9.69 -9.92 -15.17
N PHE A 178 9.57 -9.96 -16.50
CA PHE A 178 10.72 -10.14 -17.40
C PHE A 178 10.94 -8.86 -18.18
N ASP A 179 12.12 -8.25 -18.02
CA ASP A 179 12.49 -6.97 -18.63
C ASP A 179 13.20 -7.12 -20.00
N GLY A 180 13.31 -8.35 -20.50
CA GLY A 180 14.08 -8.68 -21.71
C GLY A 180 15.44 -9.31 -21.41
N SER A 181 15.94 -9.19 -20.18
CA SER A 181 17.24 -9.71 -19.75
C SER A 181 17.12 -10.71 -18.61
N THR A 182 16.39 -10.36 -17.55
CA THR A 182 16.28 -11.18 -16.33
C THR A 182 14.84 -11.25 -15.84
N MET A 183 14.51 -12.31 -15.10
CA MET A 183 13.25 -12.37 -14.35
C MET A 183 13.49 -11.88 -12.93
N THR A 184 12.79 -10.82 -12.55
CA THR A 184 12.87 -10.19 -11.23
C THR A 184 11.52 -10.27 -10.53
N ALA A 185 11.55 -10.47 -9.21
CA ALA A 185 10.35 -10.38 -8.40
C ALA A 185 9.93 -8.91 -8.28
N VAL A 186 8.65 -8.64 -8.54
CA VAL A 186 8.09 -7.28 -8.50
C VAL A 186 7.67 -6.96 -7.06
N SER A 187 8.09 -5.81 -6.53
CA SER A 187 7.68 -5.38 -5.20
C SER A 187 6.27 -4.77 -5.19
N ALA A 188 5.63 -4.69 -4.02
CA ALA A 188 4.30 -4.07 -3.91
C ALA A 188 4.29 -2.60 -4.37
N SER A 189 5.37 -1.85 -4.10
CA SER A 189 5.55 -0.49 -4.60
C SER A 189 5.59 -0.47 -6.11
N ASP A 190 6.42 -1.31 -6.74
CA ASP A 190 6.55 -1.34 -8.21
C ASP A 190 5.22 -1.67 -8.88
N ILE A 191 4.44 -2.60 -8.31
CA ILE A 191 3.08 -2.89 -8.81
C ILE A 191 2.22 -1.64 -8.76
N LEU A 192 2.19 -0.94 -7.63
CA LEU A 192 1.39 0.27 -7.49
C LEU A 192 1.86 1.37 -8.45
N ASP A 193 3.16 1.60 -8.54
CA ASP A 193 3.76 2.59 -9.45
C ASP A 193 3.44 2.31 -10.91
N ILE A 194 3.60 1.06 -11.37
CA ILE A 194 3.26 0.67 -12.74
C ILE A 194 1.77 0.80 -12.99
N THR A 195 0.91 0.45 -12.02
CA THR A 195 -0.54 0.58 -12.21
C THR A 195 -1.00 2.03 -12.31
N MET A 196 -0.28 2.92 -11.64
CA MET A 196 -0.49 4.36 -11.66
C MET A 196 0.16 5.04 -12.86
N ALA A 197 1.23 4.46 -13.42
CA ALA A 197 1.91 4.98 -14.60
C ALA A 197 0.90 5.18 -15.75
N GLY A 198 0.85 6.40 -16.29
CA GLY A 198 -0.10 6.82 -17.31
C GLY A 198 -1.47 7.30 -16.80
N THR A 199 -1.69 7.34 -15.48
CA THR A 199 -2.86 8.00 -14.91
C THR A 199 -2.62 9.50 -14.82
N SER A 200 -3.36 10.30 -15.59
CA SER A 200 -3.28 11.75 -15.51
C SER A 200 -4.09 12.30 -14.32
N ALA A 201 -3.77 13.53 -13.89
CA ALA A 201 -4.58 14.26 -12.91
C ALA A 201 -6.07 14.28 -13.28
N THR A 202 -6.40 14.41 -14.58
CA THR A 202 -7.78 14.38 -15.07
C THR A 202 -8.44 13.01 -14.84
N LEU A 203 -7.72 11.90 -15.03
CA LEU A 203 -8.25 10.57 -14.77
C LEU A 203 -8.44 10.30 -13.27
N LEU A 204 -7.54 10.82 -12.43
CA LEU A 204 -7.69 10.78 -10.98
C LEU A 204 -8.92 11.57 -10.51
N ALA A 205 -9.10 12.79 -11.03
CA ALA A 205 -10.28 13.60 -10.73
C ALA A 205 -11.58 12.88 -11.14
N ARG A 206 -11.61 12.24 -12.32
CA ARG A 206 -12.75 11.44 -12.77
C ARG A 206 -13.05 10.22 -11.90
N ARG A 207 -12.08 9.67 -11.16
CA ARG A 207 -12.34 8.58 -10.20
C ARG A 207 -13.21 9.04 -9.04
N TRP A 208 -13.04 10.29 -8.58
CA TRP A 208 -13.85 10.91 -7.54
C TRP A 208 -15.28 11.24 -7.98
N GLU A 209 -15.53 11.25 -9.28
CA GLU A 209 -16.87 11.37 -9.87
C GLU A 209 -17.57 10.01 -10.05
N SER A 210 -16.93 8.90 -9.67
CA SER A 210 -17.44 7.56 -9.90
C SER A 210 -18.63 7.24 -9.00
N ALA A 211 -19.70 6.73 -9.62
CA ALA A 211 -20.87 6.18 -8.97
C ALA A 211 -20.57 5.01 -8.01
N LEU A 212 -19.43 4.33 -8.17
CA LEU A 212 -19.02 3.21 -7.32
C LEU A 212 -18.50 3.64 -5.94
N LEU A 213 -18.15 4.93 -5.77
CA LEU A 213 -17.69 5.45 -4.48
C LEU A 213 -18.82 5.53 -3.45
N VAL A 214 -20.08 5.47 -3.91
CA VAL A 214 -21.26 5.68 -3.08
C VAL A 214 -22.25 4.53 -3.26
N ASN A 215 -22.79 4.02 -2.17
CA ASN A 215 -23.82 3.00 -2.18
C ASN A 215 -25.16 3.61 -1.82
N VAL A 216 -26.13 3.44 -2.70
CA VAL A 216 -27.51 3.95 -2.56
C VAL A 216 -28.53 2.83 -2.73
N ASP A 217 -28.19 1.60 -2.34
CA ASP A 217 -29.11 0.47 -2.36
C ASP A 217 -30.21 0.60 -1.27
N ASN A 218 -31.26 -0.23 -1.36
CA ASN A 218 -32.39 -0.12 -0.41
C ASN A 218 -31.94 -0.36 1.03
N GLU A 219 -31.00 -1.28 1.25
CA GLU A 219 -30.55 -1.67 2.58
C GLU A 219 -29.74 -0.56 3.24
N THR A 220 -28.83 0.05 2.49
CA THR A 220 -28.01 1.19 2.93
C THR A 220 -28.88 2.42 3.16
N LEU A 221 -29.83 2.70 2.27
CA LEU A 221 -30.78 3.79 2.45
C LEU A 221 -31.72 3.58 3.65
N GLN A 222 -32.10 2.33 3.96
CA GLN A 222 -32.89 2.01 5.15
C GLN A 222 -32.05 2.21 6.42
N ARG A 223 -30.81 1.70 6.45
CA ARG A 223 -29.86 1.93 7.57
C ARG A 223 -29.62 3.41 7.85
N LEU A 224 -29.59 4.23 6.80
CA LEU A 224 -29.50 5.67 6.91
C LEU A 224 -30.77 6.29 7.52
N LEU A 225 -31.97 5.87 7.09
CA LEU A 225 -33.22 6.36 7.66
C LEU A 225 -33.40 5.97 9.13
N ASP A 226 -32.94 4.78 9.51
CA ASP A 226 -33.07 4.25 10.86
C ASP A 226 -32.09 4.92 11.86
N ASN A 227 -31.14 5.72 11.37
CA ASN A 227 -30.14 6.41 12.18
C ASN A 227 -30.34 7.93 12.13
N ASP A 228 -30.96 8.48 13.17
CA ASP A 228 -31.29 9.90 13.28
C ASP A 228 -30.04 10.81 13.17
N ASP A 229 -28.90 10.38 13.71
CA ASP A 229 -27.69 11.20 13.73
C ASP A 229 -27.00 11.21 12.36
N ALA A 230 -26.95 10.07 11.67
CA ALA A 230 -26.49 9.99 10.28
C ALA A 230 -27.38 10.81 9.35
N MET A 231 -28.68 10.83 9.62
CA MET A 231 -29.62 11.61 8.83
C MET A 231 -29.47 13.12 9.09
N LYS A 232 -29.26 13.55 10.35
CA LYS A 232 -28.89 14.94 10.63
C LYS A 232 -27.59 15.33 9.93
N ALA A 233 -26.58 14.46 9.94
CA ALA A 233 -25.30 14.67 9.27
C ALA A 233 -25.51 14.93 7.78
N ILE A 234 -26.19 14.04 7.04
CA ILE A 234 -26.41 14.26 5.61
C ILE A 234 -27.24 15.52 5.32
N MET A 235 -28.22 15.87 6.16
CA MET A 235 -28.99 17.11 5.97
C MET A 235 -28.13 18.38 6.08
N ASN A 236 -27.00 18.32 6.79
CA ASN A 236 -26.04 19.43 6.88
C ASN A 236 -25.24 19.61 5.59
N ILE A 237 -25.22 18.61 4.70
CA ILE A 237 -24.59 18.71 3.39
C ILE A 237 -25.45 19.62 2.49
N GLU A 238 -24.78 20.53 1.79
CA GLU A 238 -25.41 21.45 0.86
C GLU A 238 -26.19 20.70 -0.25
N GLY A 239 -27.48 21.01 -0.40
CA GLY A 239 -28.35 20.39 -1.43
C GLY A 239 -29.15 19.16 -0.98
N PHE A 240 -29.02 18.73 0.28
CA PHE A 240 -29.76 17.59 0.86
C PHE A 240 -31.02 17.96 1.64
N ARG A 241 -31.53 19.18 1.45
CA ARG A 241 -32.78 19.61 2.07
C ARG A 241 -33.92 18.72 1.56
N SER A 242 -34.66 18.08 2.48
CA SER A 242 -35.78 17.15 2.25
C SER A 242 -35.46 15.69 1.87
N LEU A 243 -34.21 15.22 2.07
CA LEU A 243 -33.80 13.86 1.72
C LEU A 243 -34.66 12.74 2.34
N ASN A 244 -35.15 12.89 3.57
CA ASN A 244 -35.98 11.87 4.23
C ASN A 244 -37.17 11.46 3.39
N LYS A 245 -37.90 12.45 2.84
CA LYS A 245 -39.09 12.20 2.01
C LYS A 245 -38.72 11.46 0.73
N ASP A 246 -37.56 11.78 0.15
CA ASP A 246 -37.09 11.13 -1.06
C ASP A 246 -36.69 9.69 -0.80
N ILE A 247 -35.98 9.41 0.30
CA ILE A 247 -35.59 8.04 0.65
C ILE A 247 -36.81 7.19 0.98
N GLU A 248 -37.74 7.69 1.81
CA GLU A 248 -39.00 7.01 2.10
C GLU A 248 -39.78 6.71 0.83
N THR A 249 -39.86 7.66 -0.10
CA THR A 249 -40.53 7.47 -1.39
C THR A 249 -39.84 6.38 -2.21
N ILE A 250 -38.51 6.34 -2.25
CA ILE A 250 -37.74 5.32 -2.96
C ILE A 250 -38.01 3.93 -2.37
N ILE A 251 -37.97 3.80 -1.04
CA ILE A 251 -38.14 2.51 -0.35
C ILE A 251 -39.58 2.01 -0.52
N ASN A 252 -40.57 2.87 -0.28
CA ASN A 252 -41.99 2.53 -0.41
C ASN A 252 -42.34 2.12 -1.84
N LYS A 253 -41.95 2.92 -2.85
CA LYS A 253 -42.20 2.59 -4.26
C LYS A 253 -41.43 1.36 -4.72
N SER A 254 -40.17 1.20 -4.30
CA SER A 254 -39.37 0.02 -4.64
C SER A 254 -39.99 -1.28 -4.09
N ASN A 255 -40.45 -1.25 -2.84
CA ASN A 255 -41.09 -2.40 -2.19
C ASN A 255 -42.46 -2.70 -2.82
N ALA A 256 -43.26 -1.67 -3.13
CA ALA A 256 -44.53 -1.83 -3.83
C ALA A 256 -44.35 -2.46 -5.23
N VAL A 257 -43.38 -1.99 -6.01
CA VAL A 257 -43.07 -2.54 -7.34
C VAL A 257 -42.56 -3.98 -7.24
N LYS A 258 -41.68 -4.29 -6.28
CA LYS A 258 -41.21 -5.66 -6.03
C LYS A 258 -42.35 -6.60 -5.66
N LYS A 259 -43.23 -6.19 -4.74
CA LYS A 259 -44.40 -6.97 -4.30
C LYS A 259 -45.38 -7.20 -5.45
N ALA A 260 -45.71 -6.15 -6.21
CA ALA A 260 -46.59 -6.25 -7.37
C ALA A 260 -46.04 -7.24 -8.41
N LYS A 261 -44.75 -7.17 -8.73
CA LYS A 261 -44.08 -8.10 -9.67
C LYS A 261 -44.07 -9.55 -9.14
N ALA A 262 -43.91 -9.75 -7.83
CA ALA A 262 -43.94 -11.07 -7.21
C ALA A 262 -45.34 -11.70 -7.18
N GLU A 263 -46.38 -10.91 -6.91
CA GLU A 263 -47.76 -11.40 -6.78
C GLU A 263 -48.44 -11.62 -8.14
N LYS A 264 -48.22 -10.72 -9.11
CA LYS A 264 -48.93 -10.77 -10.41
C LYS A 264 -48.12 -11.37 -11.55
N GLY A 265 -46.81 -11.54 -11.39
CA GLY A 265 -45.94 -12.13 -12.42
C GLY A 265 -46.19 -11.54 -13.81
N ASP A 266 -46.47 -12.40 -14.78
CA ASP A 266 -46.77 -12.00 -16.17
C ASP A 266 -48.25 -11.65 -16.44
N ASN A 267 -49.15 -11.91 -15.48
CA ASN A 267 -50.60 -11.67 -15.59
C ASN A 267 -51.01 -10.20 -15.43
N MET A 268 -50.05 -9.27 -15.42
CA MET A 268 -50.33 -7.84 -15.34
C MET A 268 -50.91 -7.29 -16.64
N THR A 269 -51.93 -6.46 -16.53
CA THR A 269 -52.49 -5.73 -17.68
C THR A 269 -51.49 -4.70 -18.23
N GLN A 270 -51.61 -4.33 -19.51
CA GLN A 270 -50.74 -3.31 -20.14
C GLN A 270 -50.72 -1.98 -19.36
N LYS A 271 -51.86 -1.59 -18.75
CA LYS A 271 -51.97 -0.37 -17.95
C LYS A 271 -51.18 -0.47 -16.64
N GLU A 272 -51.24 -1.62 -15.95
CA GLU A 272 -50.45 -1.88 -14.73
C GLU A 272 -48.95 -1.97 -15.04
N LYS A 273 -48.56 -2.64 -16.13
CA LYS A 273 -47.16 -2.70 -16.59
C LYS A 273 -46.62 -1.28 -16.89
N LYS A 274 -47.44 -0.39 -17.45
CA LYS A 274 -47.08 1.01 -17.70
C LYS A 274 -46.93 1.82 -16.41
N GLN A 275 -47.87 1.70 -15.47
CA GLN A 275 -47.78 2.37 -14.16
C GLN A 275 -46.55 1.94 -13.36
N LEU A 276 -46.28 0.63 -13.29
CA LEU A 276 -45.09 0.11 -12.60
C LEU A 276 -43.79 0.58 -13.28
N SER A 277 -43.79 0.73 -14.61
CA SER A 277 -42.65 1.29 -15.34
C SER A 277 -42.42 2.77 -15.01
N GLU A 278 -43.48 3.56 -14.86
CA GLU A 278 -43.42 4.97 -14.46
C GLU A 278 -42.94 5.11 -13.00
N GLU A 279 -43.48 4.33 -12.07
CA GLU A 279 -43.01 4.27 -10.68
C GLU A 279 -41.54 3.82 -10.59
N GLU A 280 -41.14 2.84 -11.41
CA GLU A 280 -39.77 2.37 -11.51
C GLU A 280 -38.80 3.42 -12.03
N LYS A 281 -39.21 4.20 -13.02
CA LYS A 281 -38.43 5.35 -13.50
C LYS A 281 -38.31 6.43 -12.44
N GLU A 282 -39.38 6.69 -11.69
CA GLU A 282 -39.39 7.75 -10.68
C GLU A 282 -38.45 7.45 -9.51
N TYR A 283 -38.51 6.26 -8.91
CA TYR A 283 -37.60 5.93 -7.80
C TYR A 283 -36.15 5.79 -8.28
N LYS A 284 -35.91 5.33 -9.52
CA LYS A 284 -34.55 5.31 -10.11
C LYS A 284 -34.01 6.72 -10.33
N SER A 285 -34.87 7.64 -10.78
CA SER A 285 -34.52 9.05 -10.98
C SER A 285 -34.14 9.71 -9.64
N LYS A 286 -34.95 9.54 -8.60
CA LYS A 286 -34.64 10.05 -7.26
C LYS A 286 -33.36 9.43 -6.71
N ARG A 287 -33.15 8.12 -6.86
CA ARG A 287 -31.91 7.44 -6.44
C ARG A 287 -30.68 8.03 -7.13
N LYS A 288 -30.79 8.29 -8.44
CA LYS A 288 -29.70 8.91 -9.20
C LYS A 288 -29.41 10.32 -8.70
N GLU A 289 -30.43 11.10 -8.36
CA GLU A 289 -30.24 12.43 -7.77
C GLU A 289 -29.50 12.37 -6.42
N ILE A 290 -29.88 11.44 -5.54
CA ILE A 290 -29.17 11.20 -4.27
C ILE A 290 -27.72 10.82 -4.53
N GLN A 291 -27.50 9.91 -5.48
CA GLN A 291 -26.16 9.45 -5.86
C GLN A 291 -25.30 10.60 -6.38
N GLU A 292 -25.81 11.43 -7.29
CA GLU A 292 -25.11 12.60 -7.82
C GLU A 292 -24.75 13.62 -6.71
N LYS A 293 -25.64 13.81 -5.74
CA LYS A 293 -25.36 14.68 -4.59
C LYS A 293 -24.25 14.12 -3.68
N LEU A 294 -24.25 12.81 -3.42
CA LEU A 294 -23.19 12.15 -2.65
C LEU A 294 -21.84 12.16 -3.40
N ILE A 295 -21.86 12.02 -4.73
CA ILE A 295 -20.65 12.16 -5.56
C ILE A 295 -20.11 13.59 -5.49
N LYS A 296 -20.97 14.61 -5.58
CA LYS A 296 -20.56 16.02 -5.41
C LYS A 296 -19.92 16.29 -4.05
N PHE A 297 -20.34 15.57 -3.02
CA PHE A 297 -19.65 15.59 -1.73
C PHE A 297 -18.26 14.96 -1.85
N ALA A 298 -18.15 13.75 -2.43
CA ALA A 298 -16.88 13.05 -2.60
C ALA A 298 -15.84 13.87 -3.39
N THR A 299 -16.26 14.65 -4.40
CA THR A 299 -15.36 15.54 -5.15
C THR A 299 -14.75 16.68 -4.34
N ARG A 300 -15.26 16.95 -3.12
CA ARG A 300 -14.67 17.95 -2.20
C ARG A 300 -13.48 17.39 -1.40
N ILE A 301 -13.35 16.07 -1.30
CA ILE A 301 -12.26 15.43 -0.54
C ILE A 301 -10.89 15.69 -1.17
N PRO A 302 -10.68 15.57 -2.50
CA PRO A 302 -9.41 15.96 -3.11
C PRO A 302 -9.04 17.43 -2.90
N ILE A 303 -10.04 18.32 -2.87
CA ILE A 303 -9.81 19.75 -2.61
C ILE A 303 -9.32 19.93 -1.18
N PHE A 304 -9.91 19.22 -0.22
CA PHE A 304 -9.41 19.21 1.16
C PHE A 304 -7.96 18.72 1.22
N MET A 305 -7.63 17.58 0.60
CA MET A 305 -6.28 17.02 0.58
C MET A 305 -5.22 17.99 0.02
N TYR A 306 -5.56 18.78 -1.01
CA TYR A 306 -4.63 19.75 -1.58
C TYR A 306 -4.46 21.02 -0.72
N LEU A 307 -5.42 21.30 0.16
CA LEU A 307 -5.38 22.46 1.06
C LEU A 307 -4.70 22.15 2.39
N THR A 308 -4.52 20.88 2.73
CA THR A 308 -3.82 20.42 3.93
C THR A 308 -2.34 20.22 3.64
N ASP A 309 -1.49 20.66 4.57
CA ASP A 309 -0.03 20.51 4.46
C ASP A 309 0.49 19.14 4.96
N PHE A 310 -0.40 18.20 5.35
CA PHE A 310 -0.04 16.92 5.99
C PHE A 310 -0.31 15.67 5.13
N ARG A 311 0.56 14.67 5.27
CA ARG A 311 0.71 13.50 4.38
C ARG A 311 -0.13 12.31 4.84
N GLU A 312 -1.28 12.09 4.23
CA GLU A 312 -2.25 11.07 4.68
C GLU A 312 -2.04 9.73 3.93
N TYR A 313 -2.15 8.56 4.58
CA TYR A 313 -2.06 7.26 3.90
C TYR A 313 -3.42 6.59 3.68
N SER A 314 -4.47 7.13 4.30
CA SER A 314 -5.84 6.66 4.23
C SER A 314 -6.82 7.79 4.49
N LEU A 315 -8.08 7.61 4.06
CA LEU A 315 -9.22 8.50 4.35
C LEU A 315 -9.33 8.78 5.85
N LYS A 316 -9.04 7.79 6.69
CA LYS A 316 -9.07 7.95 8.15
C LYS A 316 -7.97 8.90 8.66
N ASP A 317 -6.78 8.85 8.07
CA ASP A 317 -5.69 9.77 8.42
C ASP A 317 -6.02 11.20 7.97
N VAL A 318 -6.70 11.34 6.82
CA VAL A 318 -7.24 12.62 6.31
C VAL A 318 -8.16 13.29 7.30
N ILE A 319 -9.03 12.49 7.91
CA ILE A 319 -10.18 12.99 8.66
C ILE A 319 -9.84 13.17 10.14
N THR A 320 -9.08 12.26 10.74
CA THR A 320 -8.96 12.18 12.20
C THR A 320 -7.81 12.99 12.79
N GLN A 321 -6.75 13.26 12.04
CA GLN A 321 -5.48 13.64 12.69
C GLN A 321 -5.12 15.12 12.65
N PHE A 322 -5.50 15.92 11.63
CA PHE A 322 -4.84 17.22 11.48
C PHE A 322 -5.70 18.47 11.26
N GLU A 323 -6.88 18.47 10.59
CA GLU A 323 -7.71 19.70 10.52
C GLU A 323 -9.26 19.48 10.45
N PRO A 324 -9.91 19.10 11.57
CA PRO A 324 -11.38 18.94 11.62
C PRO A 324 -12.16 20.21 11.20
N GLY A 325 -11.58 21.39 11.46
CA GLY A 325 -12.19 22.68 11.12
C GLY A 325 -12.21 22.95 9.60
N LEU A 326 -11.10 22.67 8.91
CA LEU A 326 -11.02 22.81 7.46
C LEU A 326 -11.90 21.75 6.78
N PHE A 327 -11.89 20.51 7.29
CA PHE A 327 -12.74 19.43 6.77
C PHE A 327 -14.21 19.83 6.84
N LYS A 328 -14.67 20.34 7.98
CA LYS A 328 -16.04 20.84 8.14
C LYS A 328 -16.35 22.03 7.23
N LYS A 329 -15.39 22.92 7.00
CA LYS A 329 -15.57 24.09 6.12
C LYS A 329 -15.72 23.69 4.65
N VAL A 330 -14.95 22.69 4.20
CA VAL A 330 -14.97 22.21 2.81
C VAL A 330 -16.15 21.27 2.57
N THR A 331 -16.38 20.32 3.48
CA THR A 331 -17.35 19.23 3.27
C THR A 331 -18.72 19.50 3.89
N GLY A 332 -18.80 20.36 4.91
CA GLY A 332 -20.02 20.60 5.70
C GLY A 332 -20.25 19.59 6.82
N LEU A 333 -19.42 18.55 6.92
CA LEU A 333 -19.55 17.48 7.92
C LEU A 333 -18.44 17.54 8.97
N THR A 334 -18.74 17.07 10.18
CA THR A 334 -17.67 16.74 11.14
C THR A 334 -17.00 15.42 10.75
N VAL A 335 -15.84 15.18 11.36
CA VAL A 335 -15.09 13.90 11.28
C VAL A 335 -16.00 12.74 11.69
N GLU A 336 -16.65 12.88 12.85
CA GLU A 336 -17.55 11.88 13.44
C GLU A 336 -18.76 11.61 12.55
N ASP A 337 -19.36 12.66 11.99
CA ASP A 337 -20.46 12.53 11.04
C ASP A 337 -20.04 11.71 9.82
N PHE A 338 -18.88 12.01 9.24
CA PHE A 338 -18.42 11.30 8.06
C PHE A 338 -18.05 9.85 8.36
N GLU A 339 -17.38 9.57 9.47
CA GLU A 339 -17.10 8.19 9.92
C GLU A 339 -18.40 7.40 10.10
N LEU A 340 -19.44 8.02 10.66
CA LEU A 340 -20.75 7.41 10.77
C LEU A 340 -21.33 7.04 9.40
N LEU A 341 -21.25 7.93 8.40
CA LEU A 341 -21.72 7.64 7.04
C LEU A 341 -20.93 6.52 6.35
N VAL A 342 -19.62 6.47 6.56
CA VAL A 342 -18.76 5.37 6.08
C VAL A 342 -19.15 4.06 6.77
N SER A 343 -19.39 4.08 8.09
CA SER A 343 -19.79 2.88 8.86
C SER A 343 -21.15 2.32 8.43
N LEU A 344 -22.06 3.18 7.98
CA LEU A 344 -23.35 2.80 7.39
C LEU A 344 -23.21 2.29 5.95
N GLY A 345 -22.01 2.30 5.38
CA GLY A 345 -21.70 1.81 4.05
C GLY A 345 -22.17 2.72 2.92
N ILE A 346 -22.56 3.97 3.21
CA ILE A 346 -22.99 4.95 2.21
C ILE A 346 -21.82 5.32 1.29
N PHE A 347 -20.63 5.41 1.87
CA PHE A 347 -19.38 5.62 1.17
C PHE A 347 -18.58 4.31 1.15
N ASN A 348 -18.03 3.97 -0.02
CA ASN A 348 -17.19 2.79 -0.18
C ASN A 348 -15.78 3.10 0.30
N ASP A 349 -15.49 2.78 1.57
CA ASP A 349 -14.21 3.02 2.23
C ASP A 349 -13.01 2.49 1.43
N SER A 350 -13.07 1.26 0.93
CA SER A 350 -11.98 0.64 0.16
C SER A 350 -11.65 1.44 -1.10
N LEU A 351 -12.67 1.82 -1.88
CA LEU A 351 -12.47 2.58 -3.11
C LEU A 351 -12.02 4.02 -2.84
N MET A 352 -12.54 4.65 -1.77
CA MET A 352 -12.11 5.99 -1.38
C MET A 352 -10.67 6.00 -0.87
N ASN A 353 -10.27 5.03 -0.03
CA ASN A 353 -8.88 4.87 0.42
C ASN A 353 -7.93 4.67 -0.76
N SER A 354 -8.32 3.83 -1.75
CA SER A 354 -7.55 3.68 -2.98
C SER A 354 -7.45 5.00 -3.76
N ALA A 355 -8.55 5.76 -3.86
CA ALA A 355 -8.55 7.05 -4.55
C ALA A 355 -7.66 8.10 -3.87
N VAL A 356 -7.67 8.16 -2.53
CA VAL A 356 -6.78 9.01 -1.71
C VAL A 356 -5.32 8.63 -1.96
N TYR A 357 -4.98 7.34 -1.87
CA TYR A 357 -3.63 6.85 -2.11
C TYR A 357 -3.13 7.18 -3.52
N ASN A 358 -3.97 6.98 -4.54
CA ASN A 358 -3.61 7.31 -5.92
C ASN A 358 -3.44 8.82 -6.14
N PHE A 359 -4.16 9.66 -5.40
CA PHE A 359 -3.99 11.10 -5.47
C PHE A 359 -2.64 11.52 -4.88
N LYS A 360 -2.29 10.97 -3.71
CA LYS A 360 -1.02 11.20 -3.02
C LYS A 360 0.20 10.81 -3.86
N ARG A 361 0.25 9.57 -4.33
CA ARG A 361 1.39 9.08 -5.15
C ARG A 361 1.61 9.93 -6.41
N TYR A 362 0.55 10.48 -6.98
CA TYR A 362 0.65 11.40 -8.13
C TYR A 362 1.17 12.79 -7.73
N GLU A 363 0.72 13.32 -6.59
CA GLU A 363 1.21 14.58 -6.03
C GLU A 363 2.70 14.50 -5.67
N ASP A 364 3.11 13.45 -4.95
CA ASP A 364 4.50 13.20 -4.54
C ASP A 364 5.44 13.18 -5.77
N ALA A 365 5.08 12.40 -6.80
CA ALA A 365 5.85 12.33 -8.04
C ALA A 365 5.90 13.67 -8.79
N SER A 366 4.86 14.49 -8.69
CA SER A 366 4.80 15.81 -9.33
C SER A 366 5.67 16.84 -8.60
N LEU A 367 5.68 16.82 -7.27
CA LEU A 367 6.51 17.69 -6.44
C LEU A 367 7.99 17.38 -6.61
N GLU A 368 8.36 16.10 -6.60
CA GLU A 368 9.73 15.64 -6.85
C GLU A 368 10.24 16.07 -8.23
N TYR A 369 9.42 15.93 -9.28
CA TYR A 369 9.76 16.36 -10.64
C TYR A 369 10.02 17.87 -10.76
N THR A 370 9.31 18.70 -9.99
CA THR A 370 9.51 20.16 -10.02
C THR A 370 10.74 20.63 -9.24
N GLY A 371 11.49 19.72 -8.60
CA GLY A 371 12.62 20.05 -7.73
C GLY A 371 12.19 20.78 -6.44
N ILE A 372 10.88 20.86 -6.18
CA ILE A 372 10.30 21.43 -4.98
C ILE A 372 9.97 20.24 -4.06
N SER A 373 10.97 19.74 -3.35
CA SER A 373 10.69 18.92 -2.16
C SER A 373 10.33 19.88 -1.03
N LYS A 374 9.04 20.20 -0.89
CA LYS A 374 8.50 21.00 0.23
C LYS A 374 8.78 20.37 1.61
N HIS A 375 9.13 19.08 1.63
CA HIS A 375 9.28 18.25 2.82
C HIS A 375 10.58 17.42 2.78
N ALA A 376 11.64 17.94 2.16
CA ALA A 376 12.95 17.26 2.07
C ALA A 376 13.53 16.88 3.45
N ASP A 377 13.02 17.49 4.52
CA ASP A 377 13.44 17.29 5.90
C ASP A 377 12.59 16.28 6.69
N GLU A 378 11.46 15.82 6.13
CA GLU A 378 10.51 14.86 6.72
C GLU A 378 10.34 13.59 5.88
N GLU A 379 11.16 13.40 4.84
CA GLU A 379 11.21 12.14 4.11
C GLU A 379 11.88 11.07 4.96
N ASP A 380 11.08 10.08 5.40
CA ASP A 380 11.61 8.85 5.96
C ASP A 380 12.45 8.14 4.89
N VAL A 381 13.63 7.66 5.28
CA VAL A 381 14.63 7.06 4.39
C VAL A 381 14.58 5.55 4.53
N GLY A 382 14.20 4.85 3.46
CA GLY A 382 14.25 3.38 3.40
C GLY A 382 13.17 2.76 2.49
N LEU A 383 13.26 1.44 2.29
CA LEU A 383 12.15 0.65 1.74
C LEU A 383 11.08 0.43 2.84
N PHE A 384 9.83 0.16 2.46
CA PHE A 384 8.67 0.12 3.37
C PHE A 384 8.82 -0.82 4.60
N SER A 385 9.65 -1.85 4.54
CA SER A 385 9.94 -2.74 5.70
C SER A 385 11.01 -2.19 6.66
N THR A 386 11.70 -1.12 6.29
CA THR A 386 12.78 -0.46 7.02
C THR A 386 12.65 1.05 6.85
N VAL A 387 11.44 1.58 7.07
CA VAL A 387 11.22 3.03 7.11
C VAL A 387 11.91 3.54 8.37
N ILE A 388 13.01 4.26 8.16
CA ILE A 388 13.84 4.81 9.22
C ILE A 388 13.79 6.32 9.04
N SER A 389 13.49 7.06 10.10
CA SER A 389 13.45 8.53 10.00
C SER A 389 14.81 9.06 9.52
N LYS A 390 14.85 10.23 8.86
CA LYS A 390 16.10 10.85 8.39
C LYS A 390 17.15 10.98 9.50
N ASP A 391 16.71 11.20 10.73
CA ASP A 391 17.57 11.25 11.92
C ASP A 391 18.08 9.86 12.30
N GLU A 392 17.22 8.84 12.34
CA GLU A 392 17.67 7.46 12.58
C GLU A 392 18.57 6.93 11.44
N TYR A 393 18.37 7.34 10.19
CA TYR A 393 19.23 6.98 9.05
C TYR A 393 20.62 7.64 9.19
N ARG A 394 20.66 8.90 9.64
CA ARG A 394 21.91 9.59 9.97
C ARG A 394 22.61 8.96 11.19
N ASP A 395 21.84 8.54 12.19
CA ASP A 395 22.35 7.83 13.36
C ASP A 395 22.88 6.43 13.01
N MET A 396 22.21 5.71 12.11
CA MET A 396 22.67 4.40 11.61
C MET A 396 23.87 4.53 10.69
N ALA A 397 23.90 5.53 9.80
CA ALA A 397 25.05 5.79 8.93
C ALA A 397 26.27 6.24 9.75
N SER A 398 26.07 7.05 10.78
CA SER A 398 27.14 7.44 11.71
C SER A 398 27.60 6.27 12.60
N ALA A 399 26.68 5.44 13.09
CA ALA A 399 26.99 4.22 13.84
C ALA A 399 27.71 3.16 12.98
N GLN A 400 27.33 3.01 11.71
CA GLN A 400 27.98 2.10 10.77
C GLN A 400 29.39 2.59 10.43
N THR A 401 29.54 3.89 10.15
CA THR A 401 30.86 4.51 9.92
C THR A 401 31.77 4.41 11.15
N ALA A 402 31.20 4.59 12.36
CA ALA A 402 31.92 4.39 13.62
C ALA A 402 32.29 2.91 13.88
N SER A 403 31.40 1.98 13.54
CA SER A 403 31.63 0.53 13.70
C SER A 403 32.68 -0.03 12.73
N MET A 404 32.87 0.61 11.57
CA MET A 404 33.91 0.27 10.60
C MET A 404 35.30 0.78 10.99
N GLN A 405 35.41 1.65 12.00
CA GLN A 405 36.69 2.24 12.45
C GLN A 405 37.22 1.71 13.79
N GLU A 406 36.48 0.92 14.56
CA GLU A 406 36.94 0.42 15.88
C GLU A 406 36.91 -1.11 16.04
N ASN A 407 38.05 -1.65 16.49
CA ASN A 407 38.32 -3.06 16.81
C ASN A 407 37.61 -3.46 18.15
N PRO A 408 36.92 -4.61 18.27
CA PRO A 408 35.86 -4.80 19.28
C PRO A 408 36.31 -5.21 20.69
N PHE A 409 37.59 -5.02 21.07
CA PHE A 409 38.08 -5.35 22.41
C PHE A 409 39.04 -4.28 22.96
N LYS A 410 38.48 -3.13 23.38
CA LYS A 410 38.94 -2.22 24.46
C LYS A 410 38.35 -0.83 24.21
N LYS A 411 37.30 -0.44 24.95
CA LYS A 411 36.92 0.97 25.01
C LYS A 411 37.72 1.65 26.12
N THR A 412 38.78 2.36 25.71
CA THR A 412 39.54 3.30 26.55
C THR A 412 39.32 4.66 25.91
N VAL A 413 38.60 5.58 26.55
CA VAL A 413 38.42 6.93 25.99
C VAL A 413 39.14 7.94 26.90
N VAL A 414 40.09 8.65 26.30
CA VAL A 414 40.83 9.77 26.88
C VAL A 414 40.06 11.06 26.57
N VAL A 415 39.84 11.93 27.56
CA VAL A 415 39.27 13.27 27.36
C VAL A 415 40.22 14.32 27.97
N GLU A 416 40.65 15.30 27.18
CA GLU A 416 41.32 16.52 27.66
C GLU A 416 40.29 17.52 28.22
N GLN A 417 40.59 18.13 29.38
CA GLN A 417 39.86 19.30 29.88
C GLN A 417 40.63 20.60 29.54
N PRO A 418 39.93 21.70 29.21
CA PRO A 418 40.53 23.03 29.23
C PRO A 418 40.79 23.50 30.67
N VAL A 419 42.00 23.99 30.92
CA VAL A 419 42.42 24.61 32.19
C VAL A 419 41.68 25.91 32.44
N SER A 420 41.08 26.06 33.62
CA SER A 420 40.49 27.31 34.12
C SER A 420 41.56 28.33 34.53
N GLN A 421 41.55 29.54 33.96
CA GLN A 421 42.28 30.69 34.53
C GLN A 421 41.49 31.35 35.68
N PRO A 422 42.16 31.88 36.73
CA PRO A 422 41.49 32.47 37.89
C PRO A 422 41.05 33.93 37.63
N LYS A 423 39.88 34.31 38.17
CA LYS A 423 39.31 35.68 38.10
C LYS A 423 39.95 36.67 39.09
N LYS A 424 40.13 37.92 38.65
CA LYS A 424 39.90 39.27 39.29
C LYS A 424 40.57 40.33 38.35
N GLN A 425 40.18 41.59 38.17
CA GLN A 425 39.34 42.57 38.87
C GLN A 425 39.10 43.81 37.94
N SER A 426 37.95 44.48 38.10
CA SER A 426 37.61 45.92 37.95
C SER A 426 38.29 46.91 36.95
N VAL A 427 37.43 47.52 36.11
CA VAL A 427 37.16 48.99 35.91
C VAL A 427 38.02 49.87 34.94
N LYS A 428 37.28 50.42 33.95
CA LYS A 428 37.31 51.73 33.23
C LYS A 428 38.06 51.94 31.89
N PRO A 429 37.51 52.81 31.00
CA PRO A 429 37.79 52.88 29.56
C PRO A 429 38.66 54.09 29.12
N LYS A 430 39.22 54.06 27.90
CA LYS A 430 39.39 55.18 26.92
C LYS A 430 40.39 54.78 25.79
N VAL A 431 40.00 54.78 24.51
CA VAL A 431 40.19 55.81 23.45
C VAL A 431 41.30 55.43 22.45
N VAL A 432 40.85 55.08 21.22
CA VAL A 432 41.29 55.34 19.81
C VAL A 432 42.71 55.92 19.52
N PRO A 433 43.21 56.02 18.25
CA PRO A 433 43.07 55.24 16.98
C PRO A 433 44.45 54.95 16.28
N ILE A 434 44.39 54.45 15.04
CA ILE A 434 45.09 54.92 13.81
C ILE A 434 45.86 53.80 13.05
N ASN A 435 45.21 53.34 11.96
CA ASN A 435 45.81 52.85 10.70
C ASN A 435 46.67 53.97 10.08
N PRO A 436 47.75 53.73 9.30
CA PRO A 436 47.53 53.21 7.93
C PRO A 436 48.71 52.53 7.20
N GLY A 437 48.36 51.73 6.18
CA GLY A 437 48.84 51.98 4.81
C GLY A 437 49.90 51.06 4.19
N TYR A 438 49.47 50.36 3.11
CA TYR A 438 50.08 50.15 1.77
C TYR A 438 51.60 49.78 1.65
N SER A 439 52.13 48.95 0.74
CA SER A 439 51.69 48.34 -0.52
C SER A 439 52.79 47.36 -1.05
N VAL A 440 52.37 46.42 -1.91
CA VAL A 440 53.05 45.39 -2.76
C VAL A 440 53.98 46.03 -3.85
N PRO A 441 54.72 45.35 -4.81
CA PRO A 441 54.89 43.91 -5.17
C PRO A 441 56.24 43.38 -5.79
N GLY A 442 56.32 42.03 -5.98
CA GLY A 442 57.12 41.27 -7.00
C GLY A 442 58.52 40.79 -6.56
N LEU A 443 59.05 39.58 -6.82
CA LEU A 443 58.83 38.54 -7.85
C LEU A 443 59.41 37.16 -7.39
N ASP A 444 58.73 36.08 -7.80
CA ASP A 444 59.16 34.71 -8.18
C ASP A 444 59.89 33.68 -7.25
N ARG A 445 59.12 32.59 -7.03
CA ARG A 445 59.36 31.12 -7.24
C ARG A 445 60.25 30.26 -6.31
N GLN A 446 59.48 29.51 -5.49
CA GLN A 446 59.49 28.05 -5.23
C GLN A 446 60.39 27.42 -4.13
N PRO A 447 59.92 26.31 -3.48
CA PRO A 447 59.83 26.23 -2.02
C PRO A 447 60.84 25.27 -1.36
N SER A 448 61.16 25.52 -0.10
CA SER A 448 62.01 24.65 0.74
C SER A 448 61.37 24.36 2.11
N LYS A 449 61.30 23.06 2.42
CA LYS A 449 61.24 22.30 3.69
C LYS A 449 61.13 23.08 5.02
N VAL A 450 60.23 22.62 5.90
CA VAL A 450 60.18 22.97 7.33
C VAL A 450 60.35 21.71 8.18
N ALA A 451 61.17 21.86 9.24
CA ALA A 451 61.60 20.84 10.18
C ALA A 451 60.69 20.73 11.42
N GLU A 452 60.64 19.54 12.02
CA GLU A 452 59.90 19.17 13.23
C GLU A 452 60.70 19.44 14.51
N THR A 453 60.01 19.84 15.60
CA THR A 453 60.44 19.63 16.99
C THR A 453 59.23 19.53 17.96
N SER A 454 59.34 18.63 18.94
CA SER A 454 58.54 18.42 20.17
C SER A 454 59.41 18.78 21.41
N PRO A 455 59.02 18.65 22.71
CA PRO A 455 57.72 18.44 23.41
C PRO A 455 57.52 19.34 24.69
N TYR A 456 56.32 19.36 25.30
CA TYR A 456 56.14 19.70 26.74
C TYR A 456 55.06 18.82 27.40
N ASN A 457 55.40 18.24 28.56
CA ASN A 457 54.64 17.26 29.35
C ASN A 457 53.79 17.94 30.46
N ALA A 458 52.50 17.63 30.54
CA ALA A 458 51.69 17.70 31.77
C ALA A 458 50.54 16.66 31.69
N LYS A 459 50.46 15.71 32.64
CA LYS A 459 49.43 14.65 32.66
C LYS A 459 48.20 15.10 33.48
N PRO A 460 46.95 15.00 32.96
CA PRO A 460 45.72 15.20 33.73
C PRO A 460 45.32 13.95 34.54
N ALA A 461 44.56 14.14 35.63
CA ALA A 461 43.99 13.08 36.45
C ALA A 461 42.55 12.73 36.00
N TYR A 462 42.21 11.44 35.90
CA TYR A 462 40.94 10.94 35.37
C TYR A 462 40.08 10.26 36.47
N LYS A 463 38.74 10.33 36.37
CA LYS A 463 37.78 9.59 37.22
C LYS A 463 36.95 8.65 36.35
N GLU A 464 36.94 7.37 36.71
CA GLU A 464 36.22 6.29 36.02
C GLU A 464 34.87 6.05 36.72
N VAL A 465 33.78 5.90 35.97
CA VAL A 465 32.44 5.60 36.50
C VAL A 465 31.90 4.36 35.81
N ASP A 466 31.76 3.26 36.56
CA ASP A 466 31.19 1.99 36.07
C ASP A 466 29.65 2.10 35.97
N LEU A 467 29.13 2.00 34.74
CA LEU A 467 27.69 2.06 34.44
C LEU A 467 27.07 0.69 34.14
N SER A 468 27.82 -0.40 34.29
CA SER A 468 27.38 -1.76 33.96
C SER A 468 26.11 -2.22 34.69
N LYS A 469 25.75 -1.56 35.80
CA LYS A 469 24.59 -1.88 36.65
C LYS A 469 23.40 -0.93 36.47
N PHE A 470 23.48 0.06 35.58
CA PHE A 470 22.44 1.08 35.45
C PHE A 470 21.17 0.51 34.81
N ARG A 471 20.02 0.61 35.49
CA ARG A 471 18.75 0.00 35.05
C ARG A 471 17.54 0.80 35.52
N VAL A 472 16.36 0.46 34.98
CA VAL A 472 15.11 1.04 35.44
C VAL A 472 14.91 0.70 36.92
N GLY A 473 14.65 1.71 37.75
CA GLY A 473 14.59 1.61 39.20
C GLY A 473 15.78 2.21 39.96
N THR A 474 16.91 2.48 39.29
CA THR A 474 18.09 3.12 39.90
C THR A 474 17.74 4.51 40.45
N ILE A 475 18.26 4.84 41.64
CA ILE A 475 18.07 6.13 42.30
C ILE A 475 19.21 7.06 41.93
N VAL A 476 18.86 8.22 41.38
CA VAL A 476 19.80 9.26 40.94
C VAL A 476 19.48 10.58 41.62
N THR A 477 20.49 11.44 41.76
CA THR A 477 20.35 12.77 42.35
C THR A 477 20.68 13.84 41.32
N HIS A 478 19.84 14.87 41.21
CA HIS A 478 20.06 16.04 40.35
C HIS A 478 20.20 17.30 41.21
N LYS A 479 21.17 18.17 40.91
CA LYS A 479 21.48 19.38 41.70
C LYS A 479 20.29 20.31 41.96
N LYS A 480 19.32 20.38 41.03
CA LYS A 480 18.13 21.24 41.12
C LYS A 480 16.85 20.51 41.58
N PHE A 481 16.73 19.22 41.29
CA PHE A 481 15.47 18.48 41.45
C PHE A 481 15.50 17.46 42.59
N GLY A 482 16.64 17.34 43.27
CA GLY A 482 16.80 16.41 44.38
C GLY A 482 16.95 14.97 43.91
N GLU A 483 16.49 14.04 44.73
CA GLU A 483 16.51 12.61 44.46
C GLU A 483 15.37 12.22 43.52
N GLY A 484 15.66 11.31 42.59
CA GLY A 484 14.68 10.84 41.62
C GLY A 484 14.94 9.40 41.19
N LYS A 485 13.89 8.71 40.77
CA LYS A 485 13.92 7.31 40.37
C LYS A 485 13.88 7.17 38.86
N VAL A 486 14.77 6.36 38.29
CA VAL A 486 14.77 6.08 36.85
C VAL A 486 13.53 5.27 36.49
N THR A 487 12.67 5.81 35.64
CA THR A 487 11.41 5.19 35.21
C THR A 487 11.51 4.57 33.82
N GLY A 488 12.51 4.93 33.02
CA GLY A 488 12.75 4.30 31.73
C GLY A 488 14.06 4.72 31.08
N ILE A 489 14.62 3.83 30.26
CA ILE A 489 15.84 4.05 29.48
C ILE A 489 15.50 3.66 28.04
N LYS A 490 15.53 4.62 27.11
CA LYS A 490 15.23 4.38 25.69
C LYS A 490 15.97 5.38 24.81
N SER A 491 16.53 4.91 23.69
CA SER A 491 17.12 5.74 22.63
C SER A 491 18.09 6.82 23.15
N GLY A 492 19.11 6.41 23.94
CA GLY A 492 20.13 7.33 24.47
C GLY A 492 19.59 8.35 25.49
N LYS A 493 18.41 8.13 26.05
CA LYS A 493 17.80 9.01 27.06
C LYS A 493 17.39 8.22 28.30
N VAL A 494 17.54 8.85 29.45
CA VAL A 494 17.06 8.36 30.75
C VAL A 494 15.93 9.25 31.25
N MET A 495 14.80 8.64 31.55
CA MET A 495 13.64 9.29 32.17
C MET A 495 13.72 9.08 33.68
N VAL A 496 13.68 10.18 34.43
CA VAL A 496 13.78 10.20 35.88
C VAL A 496 12.56 10.93 36.45
N SER A 497 11.91 10.28 37.40
CA SER A 497 10.82 10.86 38.18
C SER A 497 11.38 11.46 39.47
N PHE A 498 11.27 12.77 39.63
CA PHE A 498 11.56 13.49 40.87
C PHE A 498 10.25 13.91 41.55
N ASP A 499 10.28 14.16 42.86
CA ASP A 499 9.10 14.57 43.65
C ASP A 499 8.35 15.78 43.09
N THR A 500 9.05 16.65 42.34
CA THR A 500 8.48 17.88 41.78
C THR A 500 8.21 17.82 40.27
N ALA A 501 8.82 16.90 39.53
CA ALA A 501 8.66 16.79 38.08
C ALA A 501 9.29 15.51 37.50
N ASN A 502 8.73 15.03 36.39
CA ASN A 502 9.39 14.04 35.53
C ASN A 502 10.30 14.77 34.53
N LYS A 503 11.55 14.32 34.39
CA LYS A 503 12.54 14.90 33.47
C LYS A 503 13.29 13.84 32.70
N THR A 504 13.64 14.17 31.46
CA THR A 504 14.40 13.31 30.56
C THR A 504 15.78 13.90 30.34
N PHE A 505 16.81 13.09 30.46
CA PHE A 505 18.21 13.48 30.28
C PHE A 505 18.89 12.60 29.23
N LEU A 506 19.90 13.13 28.55
CA LEU A 506 20.74 12.37 27.63
C LEU A 506 21.61 11.38 28.41
N PHE A 507 21.64 10.12 28.01
CA PHE A 507 22.41 9.04 28.64
C PHE A 507 23.43 8.48 27.64
N PRO A 508 24.71 8.29 28.02
CA PRO A 508 25.29 8.42 29.37
C PRO A 508 25.74 9.84 29.75
N ASP A 509 25.67 10.80 28.82
CA ASP A 509 26.13 12.19 28.97
C ASP A 509 25.73 12.88 30.28
N ALA A 510 24.51 12.65 30.75
CA ALA A 510 24.01 13.26 31.98
C ALA A 510 24.75 12.78 33.23
N ILE A 511 25.28 11.56 33.23
CA ILE A 511 26.11 11.04 34.33
C ILE A 511 27.56 11.46 34.14
N GLU A 512 28.07 11.36 32.91
CA GLU A 512 29.47 11.73 32.59
C GLU A 512 29.75 13.21 32.82
N LYS A 513 28.80 14.09 32.49
CA LYS A 513 28.89 15.54 32.72
C LYS A 513 28.41 15.95 34.13
N GLY A 514 28.06 14.98 34.99
CA GLY A 514 27.70 15.21 36.40
C GLY A 514 26.37 15.93 36.62
N PHE A 515 25.44 15.87 35.67
CA PHE A 515 24.07 16.36 35.82
C PHE A 515 23.24 15.43 36.71
N LEU A 516 23.46 14.11 36.59
CA LEU A 516 22.89 13.07 37.44
C LEU A 516 24.01 12.32 38.17
N THR A 517 23.82 12.09 39.47
CA THR A 517 24.74 11.27 40.28
C THR A 517 24.00 10.03 40.79
N VAL A 518 24.52 8.84 40.51
CA VAL A 518 23.94 7.58 40.99
C VAL A 518 24.13 7.48 42.51
N LYS A 519 23.02 7.29 43.23
CA LYS A 519 23.01 7.16 44.69
C LYS A 519 22.83 5.71 45.12
N GLU A 520 21.95 4.98 44.44
CA GLU A 520 21.66 3.57 44.71
C GLU A 520 21.24 2.85 43.42
N TRP A 521 21.66 1.59 43.27
CA TRP A 521 21.59 0.82 42.02
C TRP A 521 20.26 0.14 41.75
#